data_AF-A0A655RUM8-F1
#
_entry.id   AF-A0A655RUM8-F1
#
_cell.length_a   1.000
_cell.length_b   1.000
_cell.length_c   1.000
_cell.angle_alpha   90.00
_cell.angle_beta   90.00
_cell.angle_gamma   90.00
#
_symmetry.space_group_name_H-M   'P 1'
#
loop_
_entity.id
_entity.type
_entity.pdbx_description
1 polymer ?
#
loop_
_entity_poly.entity_id
_entity_poly.type
_entity_poly.pdbx_seq_one_letter_code
_entity_poly.pdbx_strand_id
1 'polypeptide(L)'
;MHDSSLYAMAVLDNYNREYMGHVFIEFESEGRAELGFLFDKAYWGQGFASEALNAFFPNMCQRFGLQRVVATIKAQHEAARTILQKLGFIHAMDVDEFYGPCSQYVWTAEADRLSPSGAVAEQNLPF
;
A
#
# COMPACT_ATOMS: atom_id res chain seq x y z
N MET A 1 -18.93 -3.90 14.73
CA MET A 1 -18.56 -4.41 13.40
C MET A 1 -17.05 -4.41 13.38
N HIS A 2 -16.42 -5.57 13.61
CA HIS A 2 -14.97 -5.72 13.51
C HIS A 2 -14.76 -6.33 12.14
N ASP A 3 -14.24 -5.55 11.20
CA ASP A 3 -13.83 -6.11 9.93
C ASP A 3 -12.46 -6.77 10.14
N SER A 4 -12.44 -8.10 10.12
CA SER A 4 -11.22 -8.88 10.30
C SER A 4 -10.23 -8.74 9.14
N SER A 5 -10.62 -8.13 8.02
CA SER A 5 -9.71 -7.83 6.90
C SER A 5 -8.96 -6.50 7.04
N LEU A 6 -9.31 -5.62 7.98
CA LEU A 6 -8.74 -4.27 8.03
C LEU A 6 -7.90 -4.04 9.29
N TYR A 7 -6.62 -3.70 9.10
CA TYR A 7 -5.75 -3.18 10.15
C TYR A 7 -5.47 -1.70 9.91
N ALA A 8 -6.03 -0.82 10.74
CA ALA A 8 -5.88 0.63 10.59
C ALA A 8 -5.31 1.28 11.86
N MET A 9 -4.52 2.34 11.67
CA MET A 9 -4.03 3.19 12.76
C MET A 9 -4.26 4.67 12.42
N ALA A 10 -4.78 5.42 13.40
CA ALA A 10 -4.80 6.87 13.33
C ALA A 10 -3.39 7.43 13.52
N VAL A 11 -3.06 8.46 12.77
CA VAL A 11 -1.85 9.28 12.94
C VAL A 11 -2.27 10.57 13.64
N LEU A 12 -1.70 10.80 14.81
CA LEU A 12 -2.01 11.94 15.65
C LEU A 12 -0.77 12.81 15.82
N ASP A 13 -0.96 14.11 15.86
CA ASP A 13 0.09 15.03 16.29
C ASP A 13 0.51 14.73 17.73
N ASN A 14 1.81 14.71 17.99
CA ASN A 14 2.32 14.29 19.30
C ASN A 14 2.08 15.33 20.41
N TYR A 15 1.97 16.61 20.08
CA TYR A 15 1.82 17.69 21.05
C TYR A 15 0.37 17.92 21.41
N ASN A 16 -0.50 18.12 20.43
CA ASN A 16 -1.90 18.49 20.65
C ASN A 16 -2.88 17.32 20.46
N ARG A 17 -2.39 16.15 20.01
CA ARG A 17 -3.19 14.94 19.77
C ARG A 17 -4.23 15.11 18.67
N GLU A 18 -4.13 16.15 17.85
CA GLU A 18 -5.00 16.33 16.70
C GLU A 18 -4.81 15.22 15.68
N TYR A 19 -5.94 14.83 15.08
CA TYR A 19 -5.94 13.82 14.05
C TYR A 19 -5.35 14.39 12.76
N MET A 20 -4.26 13.80 12.29
CA MET A 20 -3.58 14.19 11.04
C MET A 20 -4.01 13.34 9.85
N GLY A 21 -4.47 12.11 10.11
CA GLY A 21 -4.74 11.13 9.08
C GLY A 21 -4.75 9.71 9.61
N HIS A 22 -4.75 8.74 8.71
CA HIS A 22 -4.62 7.33 9.07
C HIS A 22 -3.89 6.56 7.97
N VAL A 23 -3.34 5.42 8.38
CA VAL A 23 -2.72 4.42 7.52
C VAL A 23 -3.40 3.08 7.77
N PHE A 24 -3.53 2.25 6.74
CA PHE A 24 -4.18 0.96 6.88
C PHE A 24 -3.62 -0.10 5.92
N ILE A 25 -3.81 -1.35 6.33
CA ILE A 25 -3.63 -2.55 5.52
C ILE A 25 -4.98 -3.25 5.43
N GLU A 26 -5.43 -3.51 4.21
CA GLU A 26 -6.60 -4.33 3.92
C GLU A 26 -6.16 -5.69 3.37
N PHE A 27 -6.43 -6.77 4.09
CA PHE A 27 -6.04 -8.11 3.72
C PHE A 27 -6.96 -8.68 2.64
N GLU A 28 -6.37 -9.06 1.51
CA GLU A 28 -7.09 -9.74 0.42
C GLU A 28 -7.10 -11.26 0.63
N SER A 29 -5.96 -11.81 1.05
CA SER A 29 -5.73 -13.24 1.27
C SER A 29 -4.44 -13.45 2.06
N GLU A 30 -4.07 -14.70 2.35
CA GLU A 30 -2.85 -15.01 3.07
C GLU A 30 -1.60 -14.43 2.36
N GLY A 31 -0.85 -13.60 3.07
CA GLY A 31 0.34 -12.93 2.55
C GLY A 31 0.08 -11.83 1.51
N ARG A 32 -1.18 -11.46 1.23
CA ARG A 32 -1.55 -10.43 0.24
C ARG A 32 -2.43 -9.35 0.85
N ALA A 33 -2.12 -8.10 0.53
CA ALA A 33 -2.89 -6.98 1.05
C ALA A 33 -2.80 -5.74 0.17
N GLU A 34 -3.65 -4.77 0.47
CA GLU A 34 -3.58 -3.40 -0.04
C GLU A 34 -3.11 -2.44 1.08
N LEU A 35 -2.18 -1.54 0.74
CA LEU A 35 -1.75 -0.43 1.59
C LEU A 35 -2.48 0.84 1.17
N GLY A 36 -3.19 1.44 2.12
CA GLY A 36 -3.83 2.74 1.95
C GLY A 36 -3.39 3.74 3.00
N PHE A 37 -3.47 5.02 2.64
CA PHE A 37 -3.19 6.13 3.54
C PHE A 37 -3.91 7.41 3.12
N LEU A 38 -4.32 8.19 4.12
CA LEU A 38 -4.98 9.47 3.93
C LEU A 38 -4.51 10.45 5.01
N PHE A 39 -4.11 11.65 4.58
CA PHE A 39 -3.68 12.72 5.46
C PHE A 39 -4.45 14.01 5.14
N ASP A 40 -4.79 14.77 6.16
CA ASP A 40 -5.40 16.09 5.98
C ASP A 40 -4.42 17.02 5.24
N LYS A 41 -4.95 17.83 4.32
CA LYS A 41 -4.19 18.79 3.51
C LYS A 41 -3.42 19.79 4.36
N ALA A 42 -3.91 20.13 5.56
CA ALA A 42 -3.21 21.00 6.50
C ALA A 42 -1.82 20.47 6.89
N TYR A 43 -1.61 19.15 6.80
CA TYR A 43 -0.37 18.47 7.19
C TYR A 43 0.49 18.04 5.99
N TRP A 44 0.11 18.41 4.76
CA TRP A 44 0.88 18.05 3.57
C TRP A 44 2.18 18.85 3.48
N GLY A 45 3.17 18.30 2.76
CA GLY A 45 4.46 18.95 2.53
C GLY A 45 5.43 18.95 3.73
N GLN A 46 5.03 18.39 4.87
CA GLN A 46 5.81 18.40 6.11
C GLN A 46 6.50 17.05 6.43
N GLY A 47 6.28 16.02 5.62
CA GLY A 47 6.93 14.71 5.78
C GLY A 47 6.21 13.71 6.70
N PHE A 48 5.15 14.10 7.39
CA PHE A 48 4.41 13.23 8.32
C PHE A 48 3.91 11.93 7.69
N ALA A 49 3.40 11.96 6.46
CA ALA A 49 2.96 10.76 5.76
C ALA A 49 4.13 9.78 5.51
N SER A 50 5.31 10.30 5.15
CA SER A 50 6.50 9.49 4.96
C SER A 50 6.97 8.87 6.28
N GLU A 51 6.99 9.65 7.35
CA GLU A 51 7.37 9.18 8.69
C GLU A 51 6.44 8.06 9.17
N ALA A 52 5.13 8.31 9.13
CA ALA A 52 4.12 7.34 9.55
C ALA A 52 4.20 6.04 8.75
N LEU A 53 4.32 6.12 7.41
CA LEU A 53 4.37 4.93 6.56
C LEU A 53 5.69 4.16 6.68
N ASN A 54 6.83 4.84 6.85
CA ASN A 54 8.12 4.20 7.09
C ASN A 54 8.12 3.40 8.41
N ALA A 55 7.41 3.88 9.43
CA ALA A 55 7.23 3.14 10.67
C ALA A 55 6.18 2.03 10.53
N PHE A 56 5.06 2.30 9.85
CA PHE A 56 3.94 1.37 9.78
C PHE A 56 4.21 0.17 8.87
N PHE A 57 4.58 0.41 7.61
CA PHE A 57 4.53 -0.61 6.57
C PHE A 57 5.50 -1.78 6.80
N PRO A 58 6.80 -1.59 7.11
CA PRO A 58 7.72 -2.70 7.36
C PRO A 58 7.27 -3.57 8.54
N ASN A 59 6.72 -2.95 9.59
CA ASN A 59 6.17 -3.67 10.74
C ASN A 59 4.96 -4.53 10.36
N MET A 60 4.08 -4.05 9.47
CA MET A 60 2.96 -4.85 8.97
C MET A 60 3.43 -6.02 8.13
N CYS A 61 4.40 -5.81 7.23
CA CYS A 61 4.97 -6.88 6.43
C CYS A 61 5.58 -7.97 7.31
N GLN A 62 6.38 -7.59 8.31
CA GLN A 62 6.99 -8.56 9.24
C GLN A 62 5.94 -9.28 10.09
N ARG A 63 5.00 -8.55 10.68
CA ARG A 63 4.01 -9.09 11.62
C ARG A 63 3.05 -10.07 10.97
N PHE A 64 2.64 -9.80 9.73
CA PHE A 64 1.64 -10.58 9.02
C PHE A 64 2.23 -11.44 7.90
N GLY A 65 3.56 -11.49 7.77
CA GLY A 65 4.23 -12.29 6.74
C GLY A 65 3.84 -11.90 5.31
N LEU A 66 3.59 -10.60 5.06
CA LEU A 66 3.13 -10.13 3.75
C LEU A 66 4.20 -10.38 2.69
N GLN A 67 3.80 -11.03 1.59
CA GLN A 67 4.65 -11.34 0.45
C GLN A 67 4.39 -10.40 -0.72
N ARG A 68 3.16 -9.92 -0.86
CA ARG A 68 2.74 -9.00 -1.92
C ARG A 68 1.81 -7.94 -1.35
N VAL A 69 2.12 -6.68 -1.58
CA VAL A 69 1.25 -5.57 -1.20
C VAL A 69 1.03 -4.66 -2.41
N VAL A 70 -0.23 -4.33 -2.69
CA VAL A 70 -0.62 -3.35 -3.69
C VAL A 70 -0.93 -2.00 -3.04
N ALA A 71 -0.76 -0.93 -3.79
CA ALA A 71 -1.26 0.39 -3.42
C ALA A 71 -1.74 1.10 -4.68
N THR A 72 -2.98 1.59 -4.65
CA THR A 72 -3.56 2.32 -5.77
C THR A 72 -3.69 3.79 -5.41
N ILE A 73 -3.11 4.67 -6.24
CA ILE A 73 -3.15 6.12 -6.02
C ILE A 73 -3.67 6.82 -7.26
N LYS A 74 -4.24 8.02 -7.11
CA LYS A 74 -4.54 8.86 -8.28
C LYS A 74 -3.25 9.15 -9.06
N ALA A 75 -3.31 9.03 -10.39
CA ALA A 75 -2.13 9.13 -11.25
C ALA A 75 -1.38 10.46 -11.07
N GLN A 76 -2.11 11.54 -10.78
CA GLN A 76 -1.56 12.88 -10.52
C GLN A 76 -0.99 13.09 -9.11
N HIS A 77 -1.01 12.09 -8.23
CA HIS A 77 -0.64 12.24 -6.82
C HIS A 77 0.86 11.97 -6.58
N GLU A 78 1.71 12.85 -7.09
CA GLU A 78 3.18 12.71 -7.09
C GLU A 78 3.80 12.52 -5.69
N ALA A 79 3.23 13.14 -4.65
CA ALA A 79 3.70 12.97 -3.28
C ALA A 79 3.53 11.52 -2.80
N ALA A 80 2.37 10.90 -3.08
CA ALA A 80 2.11 9.51 -2.75
C ALA A 80 3.01 8.56 -3.54
N ARG A 81 3.21 8.82 -4.84
CA ARG A 81 4.17 8.08 -5.68
C ARG A 81 5.57 8.07 -5.06
N THR A 82 6.07 9.23 -4.67
CA THR A 82 7.40 9.36 -4.07
C THR A 82 7.52 8.56 -2.78
N ILE A 83 6.47 8.54 -1.95
CA ILE A 83 6.43 7.76 -0.72
C ILE A 83 6.48 6.26 -1.02
N LEU A 84 5.61 5.79 -1.92
CA LEU A 84 5.54 4.37 -2.32
C LEU A 84 6.89 3.88 -2.88
N GLN A 85 7.54 4.67 -3.73
CA GLN A 85 8.87 4.35 -4.25
C GLN A 85 9.92 4.23 -3.14
N LYS A 86 9.90 5.11 -2.15
CA LYS A 86 10.82 5.04 -0.99
C LYS A 86 10.57 3.80 -0.11
N LEU A 87 9.33 3.33 -0.04
CA LEU A 87 8.95 2.08 0.63
C LEU A 87 9.29 0.83 -0.20
N GLY A 88 9.84 1.00 -1.41
CA GLY A 88 10.25 -0.10 -2.29
C GLY A 88 9.12 -0.66 -3.16
N PHE A 89 8.00 0.05 -3.28
CA PHE A 89 6.99 -0.29 -4.28
C PHE A 89 7.46 0.10 -5.68
N ILE A 90 7.04 -0.68 -6.66
CA ILE A 90 7.34 -0.48 -8.09
C ILE A 90 6.02 -0.23 -8.81
N HIS A 91 6.01 0.72 -9.75
CA HIS A 91 4.85 0.96 -10.62
C HIS A 91 4.53 -0.32 -11.41
N ALA A 92 3.28 -0.74 -11.40
CA ALA A 92 2.82 -1.96 -12.07
C ALA A 92 2.00 -1.65 -13.32
N MET A 93 0.98 -0.83 -13.19
CA MET A 93 0.10 -0.44 -14.29
C MET A 93 -0.66 0.85 -13.98
N ASP A 94 -1.10 1.54 -15.03
CA ASP A 94 -2.11 2.58 -14.91
C ASP A 94 -3.50 1.97 -15.14
N VAL A 95 -4.48 2.46 -14.39
CA VAL A 95 -5.85 1.94 -14.34
C VAL A 95 -6.82 3.10 -14.54
N ASP A 96 -7.70 2.97 -15.53
CA ASP A 96 -8.81 3.92 -15.72
C ASP A 96 -10.00 3.49 -14.86
N GLU A 97 -10.18 4.18 -13.74
CA GLU A 97 -11.33 4.00 -12.86
C GLU A 97 -12.42 5.03 -13.12
N PHE A 98 -13.63 4.77 -12.60
CA PHE A 98 -14.79 5.66 -12.74
C PHE A 98 -14.51 7.11 -12.29
N TYR A 99 -13.65 7.30 -11.28
CA TYR A 99 -13.28 8.60 -10.74
C TYR A 99 -11.98 9.17 -11.33
N GLY A 100 -11.58 8.72 -12.52
CA GLY A 100 -10.38 9.15 -13.22
C GLY A 100 -9.15 8.27 -12.97
N PRO A 101 -8.05 8.56 -13.68
CA PRO A 101 -6.90 7.66 -13.79
C PRO A 101 -6.19 7.46 -12.45
N CYS A 102 -5.89 6.19 -12.18
CA CYS A 102 -5.12 5.72 -11.04
C CYS A 102 -3.85 5.02 -11.55
N SER A 103 -2.85 4.94 -10.69
CA SER A 103 -1.65 4.15 -10.91
C SER A 103 -1.52 3.14 -9.77
N GLN A 104 -1.38 1.87 -10.12
CA GLN A 104 -1.15 0.80 -9.18
C GLN A 104 0.35 0.56 -9.00
N TYR A 105 0.74 0.40 -7.74
CA TYR A 105 2.09 0.07 -7.33
C TYR A 105 2.11 -1.24 -6.57
N VAL A 106 3.18 -2.01 -6.71
CA VAL A 106 3.34 -3.33 -6.10
C VAL A 106 4.65 -3.38 -5.33
N TRP A 107 4.57 -3.85 -4.09
CA TRP A 107 5.71 -4.28 -3.30
C TRP A 107 5.69 -5.80 -3.18
N THR A 108 6.86 -6.41 -3.34
CA THR A 108 7.07 -7.84 -3.06
C THR A 108 8.24 -8.03 -2.11
N ALA A 109 8.13 -9.02 -1.22
CA ALA A 109 9.23 -9.42 -0.36
C ALA A 109 10.43 -9.91 -1.21
N GLU A 110 11.66 -9.67 -0.76
CA GLU A 110 12.88 -9.98 -1.54
C GLU A 110 12.99 -11.46 -1.96
N ALA A 111 12.41 -12.38 -1.19
CA ALA A 111 12.34 -13.81 -1.52
C ALA A 111 11.59 -14.09 -2.84
N ASP A 112 10.72 -13.18 -3.29
CA ASP A 112 9.92 -13.31 -4.51
C ASP A 112 10.54 -12.57 -5.72
N ARG A 113 11.53 -11.69 -5.51
CA ARG A 113 12.25 -10.99 -6.61
C ARG A 113 13.21 -11.89 -7.38
N LEU A 114 13.60 -13.04 -6.81
CA LEU A 114 14.50 -14.03 -7.40
C LEU A 114 13.78 -15.13 -8.19
N SER A 115 12.46 -15.05 -8.34
CA SER A 115 11.64 -15.95 -9.14
C SER A 115 11.12 -15.27 -10.41
N PRO A 116 11.94 -15.03 -11.45
CA PRO A 116 11.41 -14.65 -12.75
C PRO A 116 10.84 -15.90 -13.43
N SER A 117 9.66 -16.37 -13.01
CA SER A 117 8.86 -17.27 -13.83
C SER A 117 7.39 -17.17 -13.46
N GLY A 118 6.72 -16.23 -14.12
CA GLY A 118 5.28 -16.27 -14.36
C GLY A 118 5.04 -16.26 -15.86
N ALA A 119 5.74 -17.12 -16.60
CA ALA A 119 5.30 -17.47 -17.95
C ALA A 119 3.89 -18.05 -17.82
N VAL A 120 2.96 -17.45 -18.55
CA VAL A 120 1.59 -17.94 -18.71
C VAL A 120 1.67 -19.38 -19.19
N ALA A 121 1.33 -20.32 -18.32
CA ALA A 121 0.99 -21.67 -18.72
C ALA A 121 -0.53 -21.77 -18.72
N GLU A 122 -1.12 -21.58 -19.90
CA GLU A 122 -2.40 -22.18 -20.22
C GLU A 122 -2.33 -23.66 -19.85
N GLN A 123 -3.15 -24.10 -18.89
CA GLN A 123 -3.45 -25.51 -18.72
C GLN A 123 -4.96 -25.67 -18.61
N ASN A 124 -5.52 -26.12 -19.73
CA ASN A 124 -6.78 -26.80 -19.87
C ASN A 124 -7.08 -27.71 -18.67
N LEU A 125 -8.27 -27.56 -18.09
CA LEU A 125 -8.89 -28.58 -17.25
C LEU A 125 -10.15 -29.09 -17.96
N PRO A 126 -10.29 -30.40 -18.16
CA PRO A 126 -11.47 -30.97 -18.79
C PRO A 126 -12.61 -31.06 -17.76
N PHE A 127 -13.80 -30.64 -18.17
CA PHE A 127 -15.04 -31.40 -18.00
C PHE A 127 -15.93 -31.14 -19.21
#